data_AF-A0A7S4HK00-F1
#
_entry.id   AF-A0A7S4HK00-F1
#
_cell.length_a   1.000
_cell.length_b   1.000
_cell.length_c   1.000
_cell.angle_alpha   90.00
_cell.angle_beta   90.00
_cell.angle_gamma   90.00
#
_symmetry.space_group_name_H-M   'P 1'
#
loop_
_entity.id
_entity.type
_entity.pdbx_description
1 polymer ?
#
loop_
_entity_poly.entity_id
_entity_poly.type
_entity_poly.pdbx_seq_one_letter_code
_entity_poly.pdbx_strand_id
1 'polypeptide(L)'
;NEDVHQCVIYDSSQPNARLIGVEYIISEELFNQLPEEEKKYWHSHSYEVTSGLLVAPGIPDAAENELMDHLLNTYGKTFHTWQIDRDNLPLGPPQLMMSFLEDGEIDENLLAARDKEMGCDTELKRKARSHLKPNKVSEGADVYHKREPDYYSSEHTSEHPKVTLDVSDRDDETLTNSVLQTAQVAQVAAVEKARQMKDTAVDKSIDLLERAKSEAKDKSEDLKTKASDLAEDAKKKGIEYKDDAVEYAQQKGKDLKRSTEQKAGEAKDFAVAKTEKAKEYAMD
;
A
#
# COMPACT_ATOMS: atom_id res chain seq x y z
N ASN A 1 1.54 7.99 16.39
CA ASN A 1 1.13 9.27 15.79
C ASN A 1 1.55 9.18 14.33
N GLU A 2 0.59 9.07 13.40
CA GLU A 2 0.89 8.89 11.96
C GLU A 2 1.45 10.17 11.32
N ASP A 3 1.27 11.31 12.00
CA ASP A 3 1.75 12.63 11.59
C ASP A 3 3.20 12.92 12.03
N VAL A 4 3.87 11.97 12.68
CA VAL A 4 5.27 12.09 13.11
C VAL A 4 6.09 10.96 12.54
N HIS A 5 7.14 11.32 11.80
CA HIS A 5 8.12 10.37 11.26
C HIS A 5 9.47 10.61 11.92
N GLN A 6 10.21 9.53 12.12
CA GLN A 6 11.54 9.53 12.68
C GLN A 6 12.45 8.82 11.70
N CYS A 7 13.45 9.53 11.22
CA CYS A 7 14.36 9.06 10.20
C CYS A 7 15.77 9.03 10.77
N VAL A 8 16.51 7.97 10.43
CA VAL A 8 17.96 7.95 10.63
C VAL A 8 18.62 8.34 9.32
N ILE A 9 19.78 8.97 9.44
CA ILE A 9 20.47 9.55 8.31
C ILE A 9 21.86 8.95 8.23
N TYR A 10 22.19 8.45 7.04
CA TYR A 10 23.51 7.97 6.70
C TYR A 10 24.20 8.89 5.70
N ASP A 11 25.53 8.86 5.67
CA ASP A 11 26.32 9.61 4.69
C ASP A 11 26.25 9.07 3.26
N SER A 12 25.83 7.82 3.10
CA SER A 12 25.74 7.15 1.80
C SER A 12 24.77 5.98 1.83
N SER A 13 24.48 5.42 0.65
CA SER A 13 23.68 4.20 0.47
C SER A 13 24.52 2.91 0.55
N GLN A 14 25.81 3.01 0.87
CA GLN A 14 26.73 1.87 0.89
C GLN A 14 26.59 1.03 2.17
N PRO A 15 26.92 -0.28 2.15
CA PRO A 15 26.77 -1.15 3.32
C PRO A 15 27.55 -0.73 4.58
N ASN A 16 28.58 0.09 4.43
CA ASN A 16 29.43 0.61 5.50
C ASN A 16 29.19 2.09 5.79
N ALA A 17 28.03 2.62 5.39
CA ALA A 17 27.66 4.00 5.63
C ALA A 17 27.65 4.33 7.12
N ARG A 18 28.08 5.56 7.44
CA ARG A 18 28.13 6.08 8.80
C ARG A 18 26.77 6.67 9.14
N LEU A 19 26.25 6.36 10.32
CA LEU A 19 25.11 7.09 10.88
C LEU A 19 25.58 8.51 11.24
N ILE A 20 25.03 9.51 10.58
CA ILE A 20 25.46 10.90 10.74
C ILE A 20 24.40 11.80 11.36
N GLY A 21 23.15 11.35 11.48
CA GLY A 21 22.11 12.20 12.05
C GLY A 21 20.75 11.54 12.20
N VAL A 22 19.80 12.36 12.65
CA VAL A 22 18.38 12.03 12.72
C VAL A 22 17.55 13.19 12.21
N GLU A 23 16.41 12.86 11.63
CA GLU A 23 15.41 13.83 11.20
C GLU A 23 14.05 13.46 11.79
N TYR A 24 13.35 14.47 12.29
CA TYR A 24 11.95 14.39 12.65
C TYR A 24 11.14 15.10 11.58
N ILE A 25 10.12 14.43 11.04
CA ILE A 25 9.20 15.03 10.07
C ILE A 25 7.81 15.07 10.69
N ILE A 26 7.18 16.24 10.67
CA ILE A 26 5.82 16.43 11.17
C ILE A 26 4.90 17.01 10.10
N SER A 27 3.60 16.75 10.23
CA SER A 27 2.58 17.39 9.40
C SER A 27 2.51 18.91 9.65
N GLU A 28 2.00 19.65 8.68
CA GLU A 28 1.70 21.08 8.83
C GLU A 28 0.77 21.37 10.02
N GLU A 29 -0.19 20.49 10.28
CA GLU A 29 -1.10 20.64 11.43
C GLU A 29 -0.34 20.61 12.76
N LEU A 30 0.61 19.68 12.93
CA LEU A 30 1.44 19.61 14.13
C LEU A 30 2.42 20.78 14.20
N PHE A 31 3.03 21.15 13.07
CA PHE A 31 3.94 22.29 13.02
C PHE A 31 3.26 23.59 13.49
N ASN A 32 2.03 23.82 13.04
CA ASN A 32 1.26 25.01 13.40
C ASN A 32 0.91 25.08 14.90
N GLN A 33 0.93 23.95 15.61
CA GLN A 33 0.70 23.85 17.05
C GLN A 33 1.98 24.00 17.89
N LEU A 34 3.16 24.02 17.25
CA LEU A 34 4.42 24.20 17.96
C LEU A 34 4.49 25.60 18.58
N PRO A 35 5.16 25.75 19.74
CA PRO A 35 5.56 27.06 20.24
C PRO A 35 6.41 27.81 19.20
N GLU A 36 6.24 29.12 19.10
CA GLU A 36 7.00 29.96 18.14
C GLU A 36 8.52 29.79 18.28
N GLU A 37 9.01 29.66 19.51
CA GLU A 37 10.44 29.42 19.79
C GLU A 37 10.95 28.07 19.30
N GLU A 38 10.07 27.09 19.12
CA GLU A 38 10.45 25.77 18.59
C GLU A 38 10.46 25.78 17.06
N LYS A 39 9.51 26.49 16.42
CA LYS A 39 9.35 26.53 14.96
C LYS A 39 10.62 26.91 14.20
N LYS A 40 11.46 27.77 14.80
CA LYS A 40 12.74 28.22 14.21
C LYS A 40 13.75 27.11 13.91
N TYR A 41 13.56 25.92 14.50
CA TYR A 41 14.41 24.74 14.26
C TYR A 41 13.90 23.82 13.16
N TRP A 42 12.84 24.21 12.45
CA TRP A 42 12.20 23.39 11.44
C TRP A 42 12.27 24.07 10.07
N HIS A 43 12.40 23.27 9.03
CA HIS A 43 12.33 23.71 7.64
C HIS A 43 11.14 23.08 6.91
N SER A 44 10.68 23.72 5.85
CA SER A 44 9.66 23.17 4.97
C SER A 44 10.26 22.27 3.89
N HIS A 45 9.61 21.15 3.56
CA HIS A 45 10.05 20.27 2.45
C HIS A 45 9.55 20.73 1.08
N SER A 46 8.81 21.84 1.02
CA SER A 46 8.13 22.34 -0.18
C SER A 46 9.08 22.49 -1.37
N TYR A 47 10.21 23.17 -1.15
CA TYR A 47 11.17 23.41 -2.22
C TYR A 47 11.93 22.13 -2.59
N GLU A 48 12.42 21.36 -1.63
CA GLU A 48 13.09 20.08 -1.89
C GLU A 48 12.26 19.12 -2.76
N VAL A 49 10.96 19.03 -2.48
CA VAL A 49 10.05 18.20 -3.27
C VAL A 49 9.85 18.78 -4.68
N THR A 50 9.50 20.06 -4.78
CA THR A 50 9.11 20.68 -6.06
C THR A 50 10.29 20.93 -7.00
N SER A 51 11.48 21.19 -6.45
CA SER A 51 12.72 21.42 -7.20
C SER A 51 13.30 20.15 -7.83
N GLY A 52 12.83 18.97 -7.44
CA GLY A 52 13.41 17.68 -7.84
C GLY A 52 14.61 17.25 -6.99
N LEU A 53 14.98 18.02 -5.96
CA LEU A 53 16.11 17.71 -5.08
C LEU A 53 15.83 16.47 -4.23
N LEU A 54 14.65 16.36 -3.62
CA LEU A 54 14.30 15.16 -2.88
C LEU A 54 13.96 14.03 -3.84
N VAL A 55 14.66 12.92 -3.72
CA VAL A 55 14.48 11.73 -4.56
C VAL A 55 14.44 10.48 -3.70
N ALA A 56 13.70 9.48 -4.14
CA ALA A 56 13.69 8.15 -3.54
C ALA A 56 14.19 7.11 -4.56
N PRO A 57 15.51 7.04 -4.80
CA PRO A 57 16.08 6.08 -5.75
C PRO A 57 15.75 4.63 -5.37
N GLY A 58 15.48 3.81 -6.38
CA GLY A 58 15.27 2.36 -6.21
C GLY A 58 13.82 1.93 -5.93
N ILE A 59 12.87 2.88 -5.88
CA ILE A 59 11.43 2.58 -5.87
C ILE A 59 10.75 2.97 -7.19
N PRO A 60 9.61 2.36 -7.55
CA PRO A 60 8.86 2.75 -8.74
C PRO A 60 8.38 4.20 -8.68
N ASP A 61 8.38 4.91 -9.82
CA ASP A 61 7.99 6.33 -9.90
C ASP A 61 6.60 6.62 -9.30
N ALA A 62 5.64 5.70 -9.44
CA ALA A 62 4.31 5.86 -8.85
C ALA A 62 4.35 5.94 -7.31
N ALA A 63 5.18 5.10 -6.68
CA ALA A 63 5.36 5.10 -5.24
C ALA A 63 6.18 6.32 -4.78
N GLU A 64 7.15 6.76 -5.59
CA GLU A 64 7.90 7.98 -5.30
C GLU A 64 6.98 9.20 -5.36
N ASN A 65 6.11 9.30 -6.36
CA ASN A 65 5.16 10.41 -6.46
C ASN A 65 4.22 10.47 -5.26
N GLU A 66 3.69 9.32 -4.80
CA GLU A 66 2.86 9.25 -3.59
C GLU A 66 3.64 9.70 -2.34
N LEU A 67 4.91 9.31 -2.22
CA LEU A 67 5.78 9.77 -1.14
C LEU A 67 6.00 11.29 -1.21
N MET A 68 6.25 11.84 -2.40
CA MET A 68 6.44 13.28 -2.58
C MET A 68 5.18 14.08 -2.25
N ASP A 69 4.00 13.58 -2.62
CA ASP A 69 2.72 14.17 -2.23
C ASP A 69 2.55 14.22 -0.71
N HIS A 70 2.94 13.14 -0.02
CA HIS A 70 2.89 13.07 1.44
C HIS A 70 3.89 14.01 2.13
N LEU A 71 5.06 14.24 1.51
CA LEU A 71 6.10 15.10 2.08
C LEU A 71 5.91 16.58 1.74
N LEU A 72 5.18 16.92 0.68
CA LEU A 72 5.08 18.27 0.12
C LEU A 72 4.78 19.38 1.14
N ASN A 73 3.89 19.10 2.10
CA ASN A 73 3.45 20.05 3.12
C ASN A 73 3.87 19.61 4.54
N THR A 74 5.05 19.00 4.64
CA THR A 74 5.62 18.59 5.94
C THR A 74 6.82 19.44 6.32
N TYR A 75 7.16 19.38 7.60
CA TYR A 75 8.26 20.14 8.19
C TYR A 75 9.28 19.20 8.81
N GLY A 76 10.55 19.40 8.47
CA GLY A 76 11.70 18.63 8.92
C GLY A 76 12.50 19.35 10.00
N LYS A 77 12.97 18.61 11.01
CA LYS A 77 13.96 19.06 11.99
C LYS A 77 15.10 18.04 12.03
N THR A 78 16.25 18.46 11.52
CA THR A 78 17.36 17.56 11.21
C THR A 78 18.60 17.94 12.00
N PHE A 79 19.17 16.96 12.72
CA PHE A 79 20.44 17.15 13.42
C PHE A 79 21.49 16.17 12.91
N HIS A 80 22.63 16.70 12.47
CA HIS A 80 23.83 15.92 12.21
C HIS A 80 24.69 15.81 13.46
N THR A 81 24.98 14.59 13.89
CA THR A 81 25.91 14.27 14.98
C THR A 81 27.32 13.98 14.47
N TRP A 82 27.52 13.84 13.15
CA TRP A 82 28.84 13.62 12.53
C TRP A 82 29.04 14.47 11.28
N GLN A 83 30.01 15.39 11.33
CA GLN A 83 30.49 16.17 10.17
C GLN A 83 31.57 15.39 9.43
N ILE A 84 31.15 14.49 8.54
CA ILE A 84 32.04 13.52 7.88
C ILE A 84 32.98 14.12 6.83
N ASP A 85 32.70 15.34 6.40
CA ASP A 85 33.52 16.19 5.54
C ASP A 85 34.67 16.85 6.31
N ARG A 86 34.49 17.08 7.61
CA ARG A 86 35.49 17.66 8.51
C ARG A 86 36.32 16.60 9.25
N ASP A 87 35.67 15.58 9.80
CA ASP A 87 36.28 14.64 10.74
C ASP A 87 36.02 13.16 10.44
N ASN A 88 37.02 12.34 10.74
CA ASN A 88 36.90 10.87 10.71
C ASN A 88 36.17 10.28 11.93
N LEU A 89 35.74 11.10 12.89
CA LEU A 89 34.97 10.72 14.08
C LEU A 89 33.85 11.74 14.31
N PRO A 90 32.75 11.38 14.99
CA PRO A 90 31.65 12.30 15.32
C PRO A 90 32.06 13.28 16.44
N LEU A 91 32.89 14.26 16.10
CA LEU A 91 33.43 15.22 17.04
C LEU A 91 32.56 16.49 17.14
N GLY A 92 32.44 17.01 18.36
CA GLY A 92 31.72 18.24 18.65
C GLY A 92 30.22 18.04 18.86
N PRO A 93 29.47 19.15 19.03
CA PRO A 93 28.03 19.10 19.25
C PRO A 93 27.26 18.81 17.95
N PRO A 94 26.04 18.25 18.04
CA PRO A 94 25.16 18.12 16.89
C PRO A 94 24.89 19.46 16.20
N GLN A 95 24.82 19.47 14.87
CA GLN A 95 24.52 20.65 14.07
C GLN A 95 23.09 20.54 13.53
N LEU A 96 22.34 21.64 13.62
CA LEU A 96 21.04 21.73 12.97
C LEU A 96 21.26 21.92 11.47
N MET A 97 20.52 21.16 10.68
CA MET A 97 20.58 21.21 9.22
C MET A 97 19.27 21.75 8.66
N MET A 98 19.38 22.51 7.58
CA MET A 98 18.26 23.22 6.95
C MET A 98 18.15 22.90 5.47
N SER A 99 16.92 22.97 4.96
CA SER A 99 16.62 22.77 3.56
C SER A 99 17.15 23.90 2.67
N PHE A 100 17.33 23.56 1.39
CA PHE A 100 17.43 24.55 0.32
C PHE A 100 16.05 25.13 0.04
N LEU A 101 15.94 26.43 -0.21
CA LEU A 101 14.67 27.13 -0.38
C LEU A 101 14.47 27.72 -1.78
N GLU A 102 15.54 27.92 -2.55
CA GLU A 102 15.47 28.48 -3.89
C GLU A 102 16.60 28.03 -4.83
N ASP A 103 16.46 28.39 -6.12
CA ASP A 103 17.45 28.08 -7.14
C ASP A 103 18.74 28.88 -6.89
N GLY A 104 19.89 28.25 -7.14
CA GLY A 104 21.21 28.88 -6.98
C GLY A 104 21.84 28.70 -5.60
N GLU A 105 21.15 28.08 -4.65
CA GLU A 105 21.71 27.77 -3.32
C GLU A 105 22.56 26.50 -3.30
N ILE A 106 22.29 25.58 -4.23
CA ILE A 106 23.03 24.33 -4.38
C ILE A 106 24.13 24.47 -5.43
N ASP A 107 25.31 23.93 -5.15
CA ASP A 107 26.38 23.81 -6.13
C ASP A 107 25.97 22.84 -7.25
N GLU A 108 25.96 23.33 -8.49
CA GLU A 108 25.50 22.57 -9.66
C GLU A 108 26.39 21.36 -9.98
N ASN A 109 27.70 21.44 -9.73
CA ASN A 109 28.61 20.31 -9.97
C ASN A 109 28.33 19.17 -9.00
N LEU A 110 28.07 19.54 -7.75
CA LEU A 110 27.77 18.60 -6.69
C LEU A 110 26.37 17.98 -6.87
N LEU A 111 25.39 18.76 -7.34
CA LEU A 111 24.10 18.25 -7.78
C LEU A 111 24.24 17.24 -8.92
N ALA A 112 25.04 17.57 -9.95
CA ALA A 112 25.28 16.68 -11.09
C ALA A 112 26.02 15.39 -10.67
N ALA A 113 26.94 15.47 -9.71
CA ALA A 113 27.62 14.31 -9.15
C ALA A 113 26.63 13.38 -8.44
N ARG A 114 25.72 13.94 -7.61
CA ARG A 114 24.65 13.20 -6.94
C ARG A 114 23.72 12.52 -7.95
N ASP A 115 23.28 13.23 -8.98
CA ASP A 115 22.39 12.69 -10.01
C ASP A 115 23.02 11.50 -10.74
N LYS A 116 24.31 11.62 -11.07
CA LYS A 116 25.08 10.52 -11.65
C LYS A 116 25.22 9.32 -10.71
N GLU A 117 25.50 9.56 -9.43
CA GLU A 117 25.65 8.49 -8.43
C GLU A 117 24.33 7.75 -8.19
N MET A 118 23.23 8.50 -8.07
CA MET A 118 21.90 7.95 -7.78
C MET A 118 21.13 7.48 -9.02
N GLY A 119 21.66 7.73 -10.22
CA GLY A 119 21.00 7.37 -11.47
C GLY A 119 19.68 8.12 -11.69
N CYS A 120 19.61 9.38 -11.25
CA CYS A 120 18.43 10.24 -11.38
C CYS A 120 18.77 11.53 -12.17
N ASP A 121 17.74 12.31 -12.47
CA ASP A 121 17.86 13.61 -13.14
C ASP A 121 16.91 14.59 -12.44
N THR A 122 17.51 15.56 -11.74
CA THR A 122 16.80 16.54 -10.92
C THR A 122 15.85 17.40 -11.77
N GLU A 123 16.26 17.78 -12.97
CA GLU A 123 15.46 18.62 -13.86
C GLU A 123 14.28 17.85 -14.46
N LEU A 124 14.44 16.56 -14.76
CA LEU A 124 13.33 15.69 -15.14
C LEU A 124 12.36 15.47 -13.97
N LYS A 125 12.86 15.28 -12.74
CA LYS A 125 12.01 15.16 -11.54
C LYS A 125 11.24 16.46 -11.29
N ARG A 126 11.88 17.62 -11.40
CA ARG A 126 11.25 18.95 -11.33
C ARG A 126 10.11 19.08 -12.34
N LYS A 127 10.37 18.76 -13.60
CA LYS A 127 9.35 18.79 -14.68
C LYS A 127 8.19 17.84 -14.40
N ALA A 128 8.47 16.63 -13.95
CA ALA A 128 7.42 15.66 -13.60
C ALA A 128 6.53 16.17 -12.46
N ARG A 129 7.10 16.94 -11.53
CA ARG A 129 6.44 17.48 -10.34
C ARG A 129 5.86 18.89 -10.54
N SER A 130 5.86 19.44 -11.76
CA SER A 130 5.35 20.79 -12.04
C SER A 130 3.85 20.98 -11.75
N HIS A 131 3.11 19.88 -11.53
CA HIS A 131 1.70 19.88 -11.18
C HIS A 131 1.45 20.02 -9.67
N LEU A 132 2.48 19.78 -8.84
CA LEU A 132 2.40 19.93 -7.40
C LEU A 132 2.21 21.40 -7.02
N LYS A 133 1.36 21.64 -6.03
CA LYS A 133 1.04 22.97 -5.52
C LYS A 133 1.23 22.96 -4.00
N PRO A 134 2.43 23.30 -3.51
CA PRO A 134 2.65 23.36 -2.07
C PRO A 134 1.80 24.46 -1.44
N ASN A 135 1.43 24.25 -0.18
CA ASN A 135 0.82 25.30 0.64
C ASN A 135 1.83 26.43 0.86
N LYS A 136 1.31 27.59 1.26
CA LYS A 136 2.19 28.66 1.74
C LYS A 136 2.90 28.16 2.99
N VAL A 137 4.23 28.21 2.99
CA VAL A 137 5.06 27.89 4.16
C VAL A 137 4.55 28.66 5.38
N SER A 138 4.31 27.93 6.47
CA SER A 138 3.84 28.46 7.73
C SER A 138 4.86 29.41 8.34
N GLU A 139 4.35 30.44 9.01
CA GLU A 139 5.19 31.43 9.68
C GLU A 139 6.00 30.77 10.80
N GLY A 140 7.27 31.16 10.94
CA GLY A 140 8.22 30.60 11.91
C GLY A 140 9.07 29.44 11.39
N ALA A 141 8.72 28.82 10.26
CA ALA A 141 9.59 27.86 9.57
C ALA A 141 10.67 28.58 8.76
N ASP A 142 11.72 27.84 8.38
CA ASP A 142 12.79 28.30 7.49
C ASP A 142 13.56 29.54 8.04
N VAL A 143 13.44 29.83 9.34
CA VAL A 143 14.02 31.02 9.96
C VAL A 143 15.54 30.98 9.96
N TYR A 144 16.11 29.81 10.21
CA TYR A 144 17.57 29.59 10.27
C TYR A 144 18.26 29.95 8.94
N HIS A 145 17.56 29.78 7.82
CA HIS A 145 18.05 30.18 6.49
C HIS A 145 18.34 31.69 6.39
N LYS A 146 17.55 32.51 7.10
CA LYS A 146 17.67 33.97 7.07
C LYS A 146 18.61 34.52 8.14
N ARG A 147 18.92 33.75 9.19
CA ARG A 147 19.73 34.21 10.33
C ARG A 147 20.25 33.02 11.14
N GLU A 148 21.56 32.99 11.41
CA GLU A 148 22.14 32.08 12.40
C GLU A 148 21.51 32.35 13.79
N PRO A 149 20.83 31.37 14.42
CA PRO A 149 20.39 31.46 15.79
C PRO A 149 21.57 31.24 16.73
N ASP A 150 21.57 31.99 17.82
CA ASP A 150 22.50 31.79 18.91
C ASP A 150 22.17 30.48 19.65
N TYR A 151 22.91 29.41 19.32
CA TYR A 151 22.83 28.08 19.94
C TYR A 151 22.95 28.10 21.47
N TYR A 152 23.45 29.21 22.04
CA TYR A 152 23.76 29.36 23.46
C TYR A 152 23.21 30.65 24.06
N SER A 153 22.12 31.23 23.51
CA SER A 153 21.59 32.50 24.01
C SER A 153 21.10 32.38 25.45
N SER A 154 22.00 32.72 26.38
CA SER A 154 21.90 33.25 27.76
C SER A 154 20.80 32.83 28.74
N GLU A 155 19.79 32.04 28.39
CA GLU A 155 18.71 31.64 29.29
C GLU A 155 18.80 30.20 29.80
N HIS A 156 19.71 29.38 29.24
CA HIS A 156 20.12 28.13 29.88
C HIS A 156 21.22 28.42 30.90
N THR A 157 20.83 28.52 32.17
CA THR A 157 21.72 28.73 33.33
C THR A 157 22.54 27.49 33.72
N SER A 158 22.63 26.46 32.86
CA SER A 158 23.55 25.35 33.08
C SER A 158 24.96 25.76 32.64
N GLU A 159 25.87 25.89 33.62
CA GLU A 159 27.30 26.11 33.39
C GLU A 159 27.91 24.93 32.61
N HIS A 160 27.83 24.97 31.28
CA HIS A 160 28.65 24.14 30.42
C HIS A 160 29.90 24.94 30.05
N PRO A 161 31.12 24.42 30.30
CA PRO A 161 32.35 25.12 29.89
C PRO A 161 32.31 25.32 28.37
N LYS A 162 32.36 26.59 27.93
CA LYS A 162 32.49 26.95 26.52
C LYS A 162 33.77 26.33 25.97
N VAL A 163 33.62 25.30 25.15
CA VAL A 163 34.71 24.81 24.28
C VAL A 163 34.78 25.78 23.10
N THR A 164 35.67 26.75 23.15
CA THR A 164 36.00 27.59 22.00
C THR A 164 36.89 26.80 21.06
N LEU A 165 36.35 26.36 19.93
CA LEU A 165 37.13 25.88 18.80
C LEU A 165 37.66 27.09 18.03
N ASP A 166 38.97 27.10 17.76
CA ASP A 166 39.63 28.10 16.94
C ASP A 166 39.07 28.02 15.51
N VAL A 167 38.57 29.14 14.99
CA VAL A 167 37.85 29.25 13.72
C VAL A 167 38.71 29.88 12.62
N SER A 168 40.00 30.12 12.88
CA SER A 168 40.87 30.88 12.00
C SER A 168 41.30 30.16 10.71
N ASP A 169 41.01 28.86 10.56
CA ASP A 169 41.42 28.02 9.42
C ASP A 169 40.22 27.48 8.58
N ARG A 170 39.02 28.06 8.64
CA ARG A 170 37.87 27.54 7.88
C ARG A 170 37.82 28.11 6.45
N ASP A 171 38.32 27.34 5.50
CA ASP A 171 38.22 27.62 4.07
C ASP A 171 36.74 27.60 3.59
N ASP A 172 36.33 28.59 2.78
CA ASP A 172 34.98 28.75 2.21
C ASP A 172 34.41 27.48 1.54
N GLU A 173 35.29 26.58 1.07
CA GLU A 173 34.95 25.29 0.46
C GLU A 173 34.24 24.32 1.43
N THR A 174 34.48 24.46 2.74
CA THR A 174 33.84 23.61 3.77
C THR A 174 32.38 23.99 4.05
N LEU A 175 32.01 25.26 3.87
CA LEU A 175 30.61 25.69 4.00
C LEU A 175 29.76 25.13 2.86
N THR A 176 30.27 25.17 1.63
CA THR A 176 29.60 24.61 0.45
C THR A 176 29.38 23.11 0.54
N ASN A 177 30.30 22.36 1.17
CA ASN A 177 30.14 20.92 1.39
C ASN A 177 29.12 20.58 2.50
N SER A 178 29.04 21.40 3.56
CA SER A 178 28.06 21.25 4.65
C SER A 178 26.62 21.44 4.17
N VAL A 179 26.37 22.45 3.34
CA VAL A 179 25.05 22.69 2.74
C VAL A 179 24.68 21.54 1.79
N LEU A 180 25.65 21.03 1.03
CA LEU A 180 25.44 19.91 0.11
C LEU A 180 25.07 18.59 0.79
N GLN A 181 25.64 18.34 1.96
CA GLN A 181 25.39 17.14 2.72
C GLN A 181 23.95 17.12 3.26
N THR A 182 23.35 18.28 3.54
CA THR A 182 21.96 18.38 3.98
C THR A 182 20.96 17.84 2.93
N ALA A 183 21.17 18.14 1.63
CA ALA A 183 20.34 17.55 0.57
C ALA A 183 20.56 16.04 0.40
N GLN A 184 21.80 15.56 0.53
CA GLN A 184 22.07 14.11 0.46
C GLN A 184 21.45 13.35 1.64
N VAL A 185 21.32 14.02 2.78
CA VAL A 185 20.82 13.45 4.02
C VAL A 185 19.30 13.30 4.06
N ALA A 186 18.56 14.34 3.66
CA ALA A 186 17.09 14.25 3.55
C ALA A 186 16.68 13.13 2.57
N GLN A 187 17.52 12.87 1.56
CA GLN A 187 17.33 11.78 0.59
C GLN A 187 17.49 10.39 1.21
N VAL A 188 18.45 10.16 2.11
CA VAL A 188 18.62 8.83 2.77
C VAL A 188 17.45 8.53 3.69
N ALA A 189 16.97 9.53 4.45
CA ALA A 189 15.77 9.44 5.27
C ALA A 189 14.53 9.10 4.42
N ALA A 190 14.37 9.73 3.25
CA ALA A 190 13.30 9.44 2.31
C ALA A 190 13.42 8.03 1.68
N VAL A 191 14.64 7.54 1.41
CA VAL A 191 14.89 6.18 0.87
C VAL A 191 14.55 5.10 1.90
N GLU A 192 14.92 5.28 3.17
CA GLU A 192 14.51 4.33 4.22
C GLU A 192 13.00 4.35 4.45
N LYS A 193 12.37 5.53 4.41
CA LYS A 193 10.92 5.66 4.49
C LYS A 193 10.22 5.03 3.29
N ALA A 194 10.73 5.24 2.09
CA ALA A 194 10.29 4.58 0.85
C ALA A 194 10.42 3.05 0.95
N ARG A 195 11.51 2.56 1.57
CA ARG A 195 11.72 1.14 1.82
C ARG A 195 10.72 0.59 2.83
N GLN A 196 10.48 1.29 3.95
CA GLN A 196 9.46 0.92 4.94
C GLN A 196 8.04 0.95 4.35
N MET A 197 7.72 1.93 3.50
CA MET A 197 6.43 2.01 2.81
C MET A 197 6.28 0.87 1.79
N LYS A 198 7.34 0.54 1.04
CA LYS A 198 7.37 -0.61 0.14
C LYS A 198 7.16 -1.92 0.90
N ASP A 199 7.86 -2.11 2.01
CA ASP A 199 7.73 -3.31 2.84
C ASP A 199 6.30 -3.41 3.42
N THR A 200 5.74 -2.31 3.92
CA THR A 200 4.35 -2.23 4.39
C THR A 200 3.32 -2.51 3.28
N ALA A 201 3.55 -1.99 2.08
CA ALA A 201 2.67 -2.20 0.93
C ALA A 201 2.74 -3.65 0.42
N VAL A 202 3.92 -4.27 0.44
CA VAL A 202 4.12 -5.69 0.14
C VAL A 202 3.41 -6.55 1.18
N ASP A 203 3.56 -6.26 2.46
CA ASP A 203 2.89 -7.00 3.54
C ASP A 203 1.36 -6.91 3.44
N LYS A 204 0.81 -5.70 3.19
CA LYS A 204 -0.63 -5.51 2.93
C LYS A 204 -1.11 -6.28 1.69
N SER A 205 -0.29 -6.32 0.64
CA SER A 205 -0.61 -7.05 -0.59
C SER A 205 -0.61 -8.57 -0.36
N ILE A 206 0.31 -9.08 0.46
CA ILE A 206 0.36 -10.49 0.85
C ILE A 206 -0.89 -10.85 1.67
N ASP A 207 -1.25 -10.05 2.68
CA ASP A 207 -2.45 -10.28 3.49
C ASP A 207 -3.75 -10.24 2.65
N LEU A 208 -3.87 -9.28 1.72
CA LEU A 208 -5.00 -9.23 0.78
C LEU A 208 -5.05 -10.47 -0.12
N LEU A 209 -3.91 -10.94 -0.63
CA LEU A 209 -3.83 -12.15 -1.44
C LEU A 209 -4.18 -13.41 -0.63
N GLU A 210 -3.74 -13.51 0.63
CA GLU A 210 -4.08 -14.61 1.51
C GLU A 210 -5.57 -14.65 1.85
N ARG A 211 -6.19 -13.48 2.15
CA ARG A 211 -7.64 -13.38 2.35
C ARG A 211 -8.42 -13.74 1.10
N ALA A 212 -8.04 -13.19 -0.06
CA ALA A 212 -8.69 -13.52 -1.33
C ALA A 212 -8.59 -15.02 -1.66
N LYS A 213 -7.44 -15.64 -1.36
CA LYS A 213 -7.23 -17.09 -1.52
C LYS A 213 -8.10 -17.90 -0.56
N SER A 214 -8.24 -17.46 0.70
CA SER A 214 -9.11 -18.10 1.68
C SER A 214 -10.58 -18.01 1.26
N GLU A 215 -11.06 -16.82 0.88
CA GLU A 215 -12.44 -16.61 0.42
C GLU A 215 -12.76 -17.42 -0.84
N ALA A 216 -11.81 -17.49 -1.79
CA ALA A 216 -11.97 -18.31 -2.99
C ALA A 216 -12.06 -19.81 -2.66
N LYS A 217 -11.29 -20.28 -1.67
CA LYS A 217 -11.35 -21.66 -1.18
C LYS A 217 -12.69 -21.96 -0.52
N ASP A 218 -13.16 -21.08 0.36
CA ASP A 218 -14.44 -21.24 1.06
C ASP A 218 -15.62 -21.25 0.07
N LYS A 219 -15.63 -20.33 -0.91
CA LYS A 219 -16.61 -20.35 -2.00
C LYS A 219 -16.53 -21.62 -2.83
N SER A 220 -15.34 -22.14 -3.10
CA SER A 220 -15.17 -23.39 -3.84
C SER A 220 -15.74 -24.59 -3.08
N GLU A 221 -15.57 -24.66 -1.76
CA GLU A 221 -16.12 -25.74 -0.94
C GLU A 221 -17.65 -25.64 -0.78
N ASP A 222 -18.19 -24.43 -0.63
CA ASP A 222 -19.64 -24.18 -0.66
C ASP A 222 -20.27 -24.61 -2.00
N LEU A 223 -19.64 -24.27 -3.13
CA LEU A 223 -20.10 -24.68 -4.46
C LEU A 223 -20.03 -26.20 -4.67
N LYS A 224 -18.98 -26.88 -4.18
CA LYS A 224 -18.90 -28.35 -4.23
C LYS A 224 -20.03 -29.00 -3.44
N THR A 225 -20.33 -28.47 -2.25
CA THR A 225 -21.41 -28.97 -1.39
C THR A 225 -22.76 -28.81 -2.09
N LYS A 226 -23.08 -27.61 -2.59
CA LYS A 226 -24.30 -27.34 -3.36
C LYS A 226 -24.43 -28.22 -4.59
N ALA A 227 -23.33 -28.45 -5.32
CA ALA A 227 -23.33 -29.33 -6.49
C ALA A 227 -23.60 -30.79 -6.12
N SER A 228 -23.07 -31.26 -4.99
CA SER A 228 -23.37 -32.59 -4.44
C SER A 228 -24.85 -32.73 -4.07
N ASP A 229 -25.41 -31.74 -3.36
CA ASP A 229 -26.81 -31.75 -2.96
C ASP A 229 -27.75 -31.74 -4.17
N LEU A 230 -27.45 -30.92 -5.18
CA LEU A 230 -28.18 -30.88 -6.45
C LEU A 230 -28.10 -32.22 -7.19
N ALA A 231 -26.94 -32.88 -7.17
CA ALA A 231 -26.76 -34.18 -7.79
C ALA A 231 -27.55 -35.29 -7.05
N GLU A 232 -27.63 -35.23 -5.72
CA GLU A 232 -28.48 -36.14 -4.93
C GLU A 232 -29.96 -35.89 -5.18
N ASP A 233 -30.41 -34.63 -5.21
CA ASP A 233 -31.81 -34.29 -5.51
C ASP A 233 -32.22 -34.73 -6.92
N ALA A 234 -31.33 -34.54 -7.91
CA ALA A 234 -31.55 -35.02 -9.28
C ALA A 234 -31.63 -36.55 -9.36
N LYS A 235 -30.77 -37.28 -8.61
CA LYS A 235 -30.86 -38.75 -8.51
C LYS A 235 -32.18 -39.18 -7.90
N LYS A 236 -32.62 -38.53 -6.82
CA LYS A 236 -33.87 -38.85 -6.13
C LYS A 236 -35.08 -38.64 -7.04
N LYS A 237 -35.17 -37.50 -7.72
CA LYS A 237 -36.22 -37.22 -8.73
C LYS A 237 -36.19 -38.24 -9.86
N GLY A 238 -35.01 -38.64 -10.33
CA GLY A 238 -34.87 -39.67 -11.35
C GLY A 238 -35.41 -41.04 -10.92
N ILE A 239 -35.29 -41.38 -9.63
CA ILE A 239 -35.88 -42.60 -9.05
C ILE A 239 -37.40 -42.47 -8.97
N GLU A 240 -37.92 -41.34 -8.48
CA GLU A 240 -39.37 -41.09 -8.40
C GLU A 240 -40.05 -41.20 -9.78
N TYR A 241 -39.49 -40.56 -10.82
CA TYR A 241 -40.03 -40.68 -12.19
C TYR A 241 -40.03 -42.11 -12.72
N LYS A 242 -39.05 -42.93 -12.32
CA LYS A 242 -38.98 -44.34 -12.71
C LYS A 242 -40.06 -45.15 -12.00
N ASP A 243 -40.30 -44.91 -10.72
CA ASP A 243 -41.33 -45.60 -9.94
C ASP A 243 -42.74 -45.24 -10.43
N ASP A 244 -43.00 -43.96 -10.72
CA ASP A 244 -44.27 -43.49 -11.33
C ASP A 244 -44.53 -44.17 -12.69
N ALA A 245 -43.49 -44.31 -13.52
CA ALA A 245 -43.62 -44.99 -14.82
C ALA A 245 -43.91 -46.49 -14.67
N VAL A 246 -43.33 -47.14 -13.67
CA VAL A 246 -43.61 -48.55 -13.33
C VAL A 246 -45.05 -48.70 -12.85
N GLU A 247 -45.51 -47.82 -11.96
CA GLU A 247 -46.88 -47.84 -11.44
C GLU A 247 -47.91 -47.59 -12.55
N TYR A 248 -47.66 -46.61 -13.43
CA TYR A 248 -48.49 -46.35 -14.61
C TYR A 248 -48.56 -47.58 -15.54
N ALA A 249 -47.41 -48.22 -15.83
CA ALA A 249 -47.37 -49.41 -16.66
C ALA A 249 -48.12 -50.60 -16.05
N GLN A 250 -48.01 -50.79 -14.72
CA GLN A 250 -48.75 -51.82 -14.00
C GLN A 250 -50.26 -51.57 -14.02
N GLN A 251 -50.68 -50.31 -13.81
CA GLN A 251 -52.09 -49.94 -13.83
C GLN A 251 -52.70 -50.16 -15.22
N LYS A 252 -52.00 -49.71 -16.27
CA LYS A 252 -52.42 -49.93 -17.67
C LYS A 252 -52.49 -51.42 -18.02
N GLY A 253 -51.57 -52.23 -17.48
CA GLY A 253 -51.61 -53.69 -17.60
C GLY A 253 -52.83 -54.33 -16.93
N LYS A 254 -53.20 -53.87 -15.72
CA LYS A 254 -54.40 -54.34 -15.00
C LYS A 254 -55.68 -53.98 -15.75
N ASP A 255 -55.77 -52.76 -16.26
CA ASP A 255 -56.95 -52.28 -16.99
C ASP A 255 -57.14 -53.05 -18.30
N LEU A 256 -56.05 -53.32 -19.03
CA LEU A 256 -56.08 -54.14 -20.23
C LEU A 256 -56.55 -55.56 -19.91
N LYS A 257 -56.02 -56.18 -18.85
CA LYS A 257 -56.46 -57.52 -18.40
C LYS A 257 -57.96 -57.56 -18.09
N ARG A 258 -58.45 -56.60 -17.30
CA ARG A 258 -59.89 -56.49 -16.96
C ARG A 258 -60.76 -56.32 -18.21
N SER A 259 -60.35 -55.47 -19.15
CA SER A 259 -61.07 -55.27 -20.41
C SER A 259 -61.11 -56.55 -21.26
N THR A 260 -60.01 -57.33 -21.24
CA THR A 260 -59.92 -58.59 -22.00
C THR A 260 -60.79 -59.68 -21.38
N GLU A 261 -60.80 -59.79 -20.04
CA GLU A 261 -61.68 -60.68 -19.29
C GLU A 261 -63.16 -60.36 -19.50
N GLN A 262 -63.53 -59.07 -19.49
CA GLN A 262 -64.88 -58.64 -19.80
C GLN A 262 -65.32 -59.06 -21.20
N LYS A 263 -64.50 -58.77 -22.23
CA LYS A 263 -64.81 -59.17 -23.62
C LYS A 263 -64.88 -60.69 -23.78
N ALA A 264 -64.05 -61.44 -23.08
CA ALA A 264 -64.11 -62.90 -23.06
C ALA A 264 -65.40 -63.42 -22.41
N GLY A 265 -65.85 -62.76 -21.33
CA GLY A 265 -67.16 -63.02 -20.70
C GLY A 265 -68.32 -62.75 -21.65
N GLU A 266 -68.36 -61.57 -22.27
CA GLU A 266 -69.39 -61.20 -23.26
C GLU A 266 -69.43 -62.18 -24.45
N ALA A 267 -68.27 -62.61 -24.95
CA ALA A 267 -68.18 -63.60 -26.02
C ALA A 267 -68.69 -64.99 -25.58
N LYS A 268 -68.41 -65.37 -24.33
CA LYS A 268 -68.92 -66.62 -23.74
C LYS A 268 -70.43 -66.57 -23.59
N ASP A 269 -70.97 -65.48 -23.05
CA ASP A 269 -72.41 -65.29 -22.87
C ASP A 269 -73.15 -65.27 -24.22
N PHE A 270 -72.57 -64.61 -25.23
CA PHE A 270 -73.07 -64.65 -26.60
C PHE A 270 -73.08 -66.07 -27.19
N ALA A 271 -72.02 -66.85 -26.96
CA ALA A 271 -71.95 -68.23 -27.42
C ALA A 271 -72.97 -69.14 -26.71
N VAL A 272 -73.17 -68.95 -25.41
CA VAL A 272 -74.21 -69.67 -24.64
C VAL A 272 -75.60 -69.34 -25.17
N ALA A 273 -75.95 -68.06 -25.30
CA ALA A 273 -77.24 -67.62 -25.81
C ALA A 273 -77.53 -68.16 -27.22
N LYS A 274 -76.52 -68.18 -28.10
CA LYS A 274 -76.66 -68.75 -29.45
C LYS A 274 -76.88 -70.26 -29.42
N THR A 275 -76.24 -70.96 -28.48
CA THR A 275 -76.39 -72.42 -28.31
C THR A 275 -77.76 -72.76 -27.72
N GLU A 276 -78.26 -72.00 -26.76
CA GLU A 276 -79.61 -72.16 -26.20
C GLU A 276 -80.68 -71.93 -27.27
N LYS A 277 -80.56 -70.85 -28.04
CA LYS A 277 -81.47 -70.57 -29.15
C LYS A 277 -81.45 -71.68 -30.22
N ALA A 278 -80.27 -72.26 -30.50
CA ALA A 278 -80.16 -73.40 -31.42
C ALA A 278 -80.81 -74.68 -30.87
N LYS A 279 -80.84 -74.88 -29.55
CA LYS A 279 -81.58 -76.00 -28.91
C LYS A 279 -83.08 -75.81 -29.01
N GLU A 280 -83.58 -74.58 -28.83
CA GLU A 280 -85.02 -74.27 -29.03
C GLU A 280 -85.46 -74.60 -30.46
N TYR A 281 -84.69 -74.20 -31.47
CA TYR A 281 -85.00 -74.53 -32.88
C TYR A 281 -84.91 -76.01 -33.25
N ALA A 282 -84.30 -76.86 -32.41
CA ALA A 282 -84.17 -78.30 -32.67
C ALA A 282 -85.26 -79.13 -31.97
N MET A 283 -86.14 -78.50 -31.17
CA MET A 283 -87.26 -79.15 -30.47
C MET A 283 -88.64 -78.86 -31.08
N ASP A 284 -88.72 -77.99 -32.10
CA ASP A 284 -89.86 -77.82 -33.01
C ASP A 284 -89.67 -78.66 -34.29
#